data_AF-A0A087AKZ7-F1
#
_entry.id   AF-A0A087AKZ7-F1
#
_cell.length_a   1.000
_cell.length_b   1.000
_cell.length_c   1.000
_cell.angle_alpha   90.00
_cell.angle_beta   90.00
_cell.angle_gamma   90.00
#
_symmetry.space_group_name_H-M   'P 1'
#
loop_
_entity.id
_entity.type
_entity.pdbx_description
1 polymer ?
#
loop_
_entity_poly.entity_id
_entity_poly.type
_entity_poly.pdbx_seq_one_letter_code
_entity_poly.pdbx_strand_id
1 'polypeptide(L)'
;MHIARESRAPDIKLLCLGSMNRQQDELSSQPDASRMNVAATAATAADHIHHVDDPSRVDPQKLHAVHQVLQEGGDPFTELTDLPRWEDQVGIDRIINRRVLELDPLPTPASILAQYPLSPKARDIVAYSRDEIRACLYGQDDRLLVIAGPCSVHDPQAAFDYAERLARVKQQVESELLIVMRVYFEKPRTTVGWKGLINDPDIDGTHNIPKGLVLARQTLLGVLDRGLAAATEFLEPTSPQFIADAVSWGAIGARNTESQVHRQLASGLSMPIGFKNATDGSVKAAVNGCFASAQQHTFFGIDHLGHACAVETMGNPDCHVVLRGSIHGPNYDTASVEQALDVIRDEMPADSAASHGVIVDCSHGNSGKDHVRQAQVVRTIGQRIAAGERGITGIMMESFIEPGNQPEGPLDTLVYGKSITDKCIGWDDTEQLLFELADCVKARRWA
;
A
#
# COMPACT_ATOMS: atom_id res chain seq x y z
N MET A 1 -20.43 15.69 66.70
CA MET A 1 -19.01 15.71 66.29
C MET A 1 -18.90 16.58 65.05
N HIS A 2 -18.47 17.83 65.22
CA HIS A 2 -18.38 18.83 64.16
C HIS A 2 -16.98 19.44 64.26
N ILE A 3 -16.17 19.33 63.20
CA ILE A 3 -15.08 20.28 62.89
C ILE A 3 -14.92 20.33 61.36
N ALA A 4 -14.91 21.55 60.84
CA ALA A 4 -14.65 21.92 59.45
C ALA A 4 -13.14 22.03 59.14
N ARG A 5 -12.75 21.94 57.86
CA ARG A 5 -11.64 22.71 57.28
C ARG A 5 -11.66 22.68 55.74
N GLU A 6 -11.40 23.87 55.18
CA GLU A 6 -11.32 24.24 53.76
C GLU A 6 -10.02 23.76 53.08
N SER A 7 -10.00 23.68 51.75
CA SER A 7 -8.91 24.28 50.95
C SER A 7 -9.31 24.49 49.47
N ARG A 8 -8.80 25.60 48.93
CA ARG A 8 -9.10 26.25 47.65
C ARG A 8 -8.20 25.75 46.51
N ALA A 9 -8.69 25.83 45.27
CA ALA A 9 -7.88 25.95 44.06
C ALA A 9 -8.06 27.36 43.45
N PRO A 10 -7.03 27.93 42.79
CA PRO A 10 -7.30 28.94 41.77
C PRO A 10 -6.51 28.72 40.46
N ASP A 11 -7.22 28.96 39.35
CA ASP A 11 -6.70 29.36 38.03
C ASP A 11 -5.91 30.66 38.12
N ILE A 12 -4.78 30.78 37.39
CA ILE A 12 -4.30 32.06 36.83
C ILE A 12 -3.60 31.85 35.48
N LYS A 13 -4.09 32.58 34.47
CA LYS A 13 -3.48 32.90 33.17
C LYS A 13 -2.59 34.15 33.30
N LEU A 14 -1.55 34.20 32.46
CA LEU A 14 -0.87 35.39 31.89
C LEU A 14 0.24 36.11 32.71
N LEU A 15 1.47 36.12 32.16
CA LEU A 15 2.30 37.33 31.97
C LEU A 15 3.51 37.06 31.05
N CYS A 16 3.84 38.08 30.28
CA CYS A 16 4.63 38.08 29.05
C CYS A 16 6.15 38.32 29.23
N LEU A 17 6.88 37.99 28.14
CA LEU A 17 8.03 38.72 27.55
C LEU A 17 9.28 38.97 28.43
N GLY A 18 10.38 38.31 28.05
CA GLY A 18 11.73 38.77 28.38
C GLY A 18 12.84 37.82 27.89
N SER A 19 13.76 38.37 27.10
CA SER A 19 15.07 37.81 26.67
C SER A 19 15.13 36.93 25.40
N MET A 20 14.93 37.57 24.26
CA MET A 20 15.74 37.27 23.06
C MET A 20 17.05 38.07 23.12
N ASN A 21 18.09 37.54 22.46
CA ASN A 21 19.44 38.09 22.26
C ASN A 21 20.49 37.83 23.36
N ARG A 22 21.14 36.65 23.26
CA ARG A 22 22.59 36.54 23.01
C ARG A 22 22.99 35.06 23.03
N GLN A 23 23.16 34.47 21.84
CA GLN A 23 24.10 33.37 21.54
C GLN A 23 23.90 32.92 20.09
N GLN A 24 24.21 33.81 19.16
CA GLN A 24 24.51 33.49 17.78
C GLN A 24 25.71 34.36 17.42
N ASP A 25 26.90 33.81 17.63
CA ASP A 25 28.16 34.20 17.00
C ASP A 25 29.25 33.33 17.63
N GLU A 26 29.52 32.19 16.97
CA GLU A 26 30.76 31.39 17.00
C GLU A 26 30.40 29.94 16.66
N LEU A 27 30.28 29.63 15.36
CA LEU A 27 30.47 28.29 14.77
C LEU A 27 30.22 28.42 13.25
N SER A 28 31.08 29.17 12.57
CA SER A 28 31.21 29.11 11.11
C SER A 28 32.69 28.95 10.76
N SER A 29 33.10 27.72 10.45
CA SER A 29 34.27 27.34 9.63
C SER A 29 34.79 25.94 9.97
N GLN A 30 34.07 24.88 9.59
CA GLN A 30 34.69 23.57 9.32
C GLN A 30 34.00 22.93 8.11
N PRO A 31 34.75 22.39 7.14
CA PRO A 31 34.16 21.66 6.03
C PRO A 31 33.58 20.34 6.52
N ASP A 32 32.37 20.05 6.05
CA ASP A 32 31.49 18.96 6.46
C ASP A 32 32.06 17.57 6.10
N ALA A 33 32.84 16.98 7.02
CA ALA A 33 33.40 15.63 6.90
C ALA A 33 32.33 14.51 6.91
N SER A 34 31.06 14.83 7.18
CA SER A 34 29.98 13.83 7.18
C SER A 34 29.43 13.55 5.78
N ARG A 35 29.52 14.49 4.84
CA ARG A 35 29.04 14.32 3.45
C ARG A 35 29.98 13.49 2.57
N MET A 36 31.29 13.50 2.86
CA MET A 36 32.26 12.68 2.12
C MET A 36 32.18 11.19 2.51
N ASN A 37 31.77 10.86 3.73
CA ASN A 37 31.73 9.47 4.20
C ASN A 37 30.51 8.70 3.67
N VAL A 38 29.39 9.37 3.38
CA VAL A 38 28.18 8.75 2.80
C VAL A 38 28.35 8.53 1.29
N ALA A 39 29.03 9.44 0.59
CA ALA A 39 29.35 9.28 -0.83
C ALA A 39 30.43 8.20 -1.08
N ALA A 40 31.41 8.07 -0.19
CA ALA A 40 32.44 7.03 -0.27
C ALA A 40 31.90 5.63 0.04
N THR A 41 30.92 5.50 0.95
CA THR A 41 30.24 4.23 1.23
C THR A 41 29.24 3.84 0.14
N ALA A 42 28.59 4.80 -0.53
CA ALA A 42 27.74 4.54 -1.69
C ALA A 42 28.55 4.12 -2.94
N ALA A 43 29.75 4.68 -3.13
CA ALA A 43 30.63 4.30 -4.23
C ALA A 43 31.24 2.89 -4.06
N THR A 44 31.46 2.43 -2.83
CA THR A 44 31.86 1.04 -2.56
C THR A 44 30.68 0.05 -2.59
N ALA A 45 29.44 0.53 -2.45
CA ALA A 45 28.25 -0.32 -2.57
C ALA A 45 27.87 -0.63 -4.03
N ALA A 46 28.24 0.24 -4.97
CA ALA A 46 27.93 0.08 -6.40
C ALA A 46 28.73 -1.05 -7.08
N ASP A 47 29.89 -1.42 -6.53
CA ASP A 47 30.70 -2.57 -7.00
C ASP A 47 30.52 -3.83 -6.13
N HIS A 48 29.58 -3.83 -5.18
CA HIS A 48 29.28 -4.98 -4.32
C HIS A 48 27.89 -5.60 -4.55
N ILE A 49 27.43 -5.61 -5.80
CA ILE A 49 26.64 -6.75 -6.32
C ILE A 49 27.63 -7.83 -6.80
N HIS A 50 28.68 -8.08 -6.02
CA HIS A 50 29.45 -9.29 -6.17
C HIS A 50 28.68 -10.37 -5.43
N HIS A 51 28.42 -11.47 -6.14
CA HIS A 51 28.27 -12.80 -5.58
C HIS A 51 29.21 -12.94 -4.37
N VAL A 52 28.70 -12.66 -3.17
CA VAL A 52 29.23 -13.35 -2.00
C VAL A 52 28.83 -14.78 -2.31
N ASP A 53 29.82 -15.64 -2.56
CA ASP A 53 29.61 -17.08 -2.59
C ASP A 53 29.03 -17.45 -1.22
N ASP A 54 27.71 -17.34 -1.09
CA ASP A 54 26.98 -17.80 0.07
C ASP A 54 26.92 -19.32 -0.08
N PRO A 55 27.67 -20.08 0.75
CA PRO A 55 27.70 -21.53 0.65
C PRO A 55 26.33 -22.17 0.96
N SER A 56 25.32 -21.40 1.41
CA SER A 56 23.93 -21.86 1.60
C SER A 56 23.06 -21.76 0.36
N ARG A 57 23.46 -20.95 -0.62
CA ARG A 57 22.71 -20.80 -1.86
C ARG A 57 22.83 -22.07 -2.67
N VAL A 58 21.68 -22.64 -3.04
CA VAL A 58 21.68 -23.83 -3.89
C VAL A 58 22.08 -23.36 -5.29
N ASP A 59 23.15 -23.94 -5.84
CA ASP A 59 23.56 -23.71 -7.23
C ASP A 59 22.33 -23.77 -8.16
N PRO A 60 22.09 -22.79 -9.04
CA PRO A 60 20.97 -22.79 -9.98
C PRO A 60 20.77 -24.12 -10.73
N GLN A 61 21.87 -24.84 -11.04
CA GLN A 61 21.78 -26.16 -11.68
C GLN A 61 21.24 -27.24 -10.73
N LYS A 62 21.61 -27.20 -9.44
CA LYS A 62 21.07 -28.07 -8.39
C LYS A 62 19.62 -27.73 -8.05
N LEU A 63 19.23 -26.45 -8.13
CA LEU A 63 17.85 -26.00 -7.89
C LEU A 63 16.87 -26.64 -8.88
N HIS A 64 17.29 -26.85 -10.13
CA HIS A 64 16.50 -27.57 -11.13
C HIS A 64 16.25 -29.03 -10.71
N ALA A 65 17.29 -29.74 -10.26
CA ALA A 65 17.16 -31.11 -9.78
C ALA A 65 16.27 -31.21 -8.54
N VAL A 66 16.40 -30.24 -7.63
CA VAL A 66 15.52 -30.11 -6.46
C VAL A 66 14.06 -29.93 -6.87
N HIS A 67 13.77 -29.01 -7.80
CA HIS A 67 12.43 -28.79 -8.31
C HIS A 67 11.87 -30.05 -9.00
N GLN A 68 12.70 -30.79 -9.73
CA GLN A 68 12.30 -32.04 -10.36
C GLN A 68 11.89 -33.10 -9.31
N VAL A 69 12.71 -33.32 -8.27
CA VAL A 69 12.39 -34.26 -7.18
C VAL A 69 11.07 -33.88 -6.50
N LEU A 70 10.85 -32.58 -6.22
CA LEU A 70 9.59 -32.11 -5.64
C LEU A 70 8.39 -32.34 -6.55
N GLN A 71 8.54 -32.14 -7.87
CA GLN A 71 7.48 -32.40 -8.86
C GLN A 71 7.13 -33.89 -8.94
N GLU A 72 8.12 -34.77 -8.74
CA GLU A 72 7.95 -36.22 -8.70
C GLU A 72 7.41 -36.71 -7.35
N GLY A 73 7.23 -35.82 -6.37
CA GLY A 73 6.72 -36.13 -5.03
C GLY A 73 7.77 -36.68 -4.06
N GLY A 74 9.04 -36.61 -4.43
CA GLY A 74 10.17 -37.03 -3.61
C GLY A 74 10.59 -36.01 -2.56
N ASP A 75 11.49 -36.40 -1.67
CA ASP A 75 12.13 -35.51 -0.70
C ASP A 75 13.57 -35.19 -1.16
N PRO A 76 13.82 -33.96 -1.68
CA PRO A 76 15.13 -33.55 -2.17
C PRO A 76 16.24 -33.78 -1.16
N PHE A 77 15.96 -33.65 0.12
CA PHE A 77 16.96 -33.78 1.18
C PHE A 77 17.35 -35.22 1.50
N THR A 78 16.59 -36.18 0.99
CA THR A 78 16.93 -37.61 1.09
C THR A 78 17.42 -38.18 -0.24
N GLU A 79 16.94 -37.64 -1.35
CA GLU A 79 17.19 -38.17 -2.69
C GLU A 79 18.37 -37.51 -3.39
N LEU A 80 18.73 -36.28 -3.02
CA LEU A 80 19.90 -35.59 -3.54
C LEU A 80 21.04 -35.60 -2.52
N THR A 81 22.21 -36.08 -2.94
CA THR A 81 23.45 -36.02 -2.16
C THR A 81 24.04 -34.61 -2.17
N ASP A 82 24.60 -34.18 -1.04
CA ASP A 82 25.34 -32.91 -0.92
C ASP A 82 24.52 -31.65 -1.23
N LEU A 83 23.24 -31.64 -0.83
CA LEU A 83 22.49 -30.39 -0.72
C LEU A 83 22.97 -29.61 0.51
N PRO A 84 23.50 -28.39 0.33
CA PRO A 84 23.85 -27.55 1.47
C PRO A 84 22.60 -27.25 2.30
N ARG A 85 22.75 -27.23 3.62
CA ARG A 85 21.68 -26.88 4.55
C ARG A 85 22.13 -25.73 5.43
N TRP A 86 21.27 -24.73 5.53
CA TRP A 86 21.52 -23.56 6.38
C TRP A 86 21.80 -23.97 7.83
N GLU A 87 21.11 -24.98 8.34
CA GLU A 87 21.27 -25.46 9.72
C GLU A 87 22.70 -25.92 10.03
N ASP A 88 23.36 -26.60 9.08
CA ASP A 88 24.71 -27.11 9.26
C ASP A 88 25.74 -25.97 9.35
N GLN A 89 25.47 -24.86 8.68
CA GLN A 89 26.37 -23.70 8.64
C GLN A 89 26.34 -22.90 9.93
N VAL A 90 25.17 -22.82 10.57
CA VAL A 90 24.99 -22.11 11.84
C VAL A 90 25.04 -23.05 13.05
N GLY A 91 25.27 -24.35 12.84
CA GLY A 91 25.47 -25.35 13.90
C GLY A 91 24.21 -25.68 14.71
N ILE A 92 23.03 -25.67 14.07
CA ILE A 92 21.75 -26.00 14.72
C ILE A 92 21.20 -27.35 14.25
N ASP A 93 20.24 -27.89 15.01
CA ASP A 93 19.66 -29.20 14.73
C ASP A 93 18.72 -29.17 13.51
N ARG A 94 18.84 -30.19 12.65
CA ARG A 94 18.00 -30.44 11.45
C ARG A 94 16.54 -30.80 11.76
N ILE A 95 16.09 -30.70 13.02
CA ILE A 95 14.66 -30.57 13.36
C ILE A 95 14.06 -29.25 12.85
N ILE A 96 14.87 -28.21 12.68
CA ILE A 96 14.48 -26.90 12.13
C ILE A 96 14.43 -27.00 10.59
N ASN A 97 13.60 -26.18 9.93
CA ASN A 97 13.57 -26.02 8.47
C ASN A 97 13.32 -27.29 7.64
N ARG A 98 12.71 -28.34 8.21
CA ARG A 98 12.35 -29.58 7.48
C ARG A 98 11.42 -29.39 6.27
N ARG A 99 10.81 -28.21 6.14
CA ARG A 99 9.93 -27.83 5.02
C ARG A 99 10.39 -26.54 4.33
N VAL A 100 11.62 -26.12 4.59
CA VAL A 100 12.23 -24.92 3.99
C VAL A 100 13.31 -25.41 3.04
N LEU A 101 13.16 -25.11 1.76
CA LEU A 101 14.08 -25.58 0.73
C LEU A 101 15.35 -24.74 0.69
N GLU A 102 15.19 -23.42 0.78
CA GLU A 102 16.25 -22.44 0.63
C GLU A 102 15.90 -21.20 1.48
N LEU A 103 16.94 -20.50 1.92
CA LEU A 103 16.86 -19.19 2.54
C LEU A 103 17.76 -18.25 1.72
N ASP A 104 17.16 -17.50 0.79
CA ASP A 104 17.88 -16.51 -0.02
C ASP A 104 17.84 -15.14 0.69
N PRO A 105 18.98 -14.57 1.11
CA PRO A 105 19.01 -13.26 1.75
C PRO A 105 18.52 -12.15 0.82
N LEU A 106 17.60 -11.32 1.31
CA LEU A 106 17.14 -10.14 0.58
C LEU A 106 18.10 -8.96 0.74
N PRO A 107 18.16 -8.02 -0.23
CA PRO A 107 18.82 -6.74 -0.01
C PRO A 107 18.19 -6.01 1.17
N THR A 108 18.96 -5.17 1.86
CA THR A 108 18.42 -4.38 2.98
C THR A 108 17.50 -3.27 2.46
N PRO A 109 16.48 -2.85 3.22
CA PRO A 109 15.68 -1.69 2.85
C PRO A 109 16.54 -0.46 2.57
N ALA A 110 17.51 -0.15 3.44
CA ALA A 110 18.40 1.00 3.28
C ALA A 110 19.18 0.98 1.96
N SER A 111 19.64 -0.18 1.48
CA SER A 111 20.40 -0.25 0.23
C SER A 111 19.50 0.08 -0.97
N ILE A 112 18.27 -0.46 -0.99
CA ILE A 112 17.28 -0.20 -2.04
C ILE A 112 16.83 1.28 -2.03
N LEU A 113 16.55 1.84 -0.84
CA LEU A 113 16.17 3.24 -0.68
C LEU A 113 17.30 4.19 -1.13
N ALA A 114 18.56 3.87 -0.81
CA ALA A 114 19.72 4.68 -1.19
C ALA A 114 20.04 4.59 -2.69
N GLN A 115 19.89 3.41 -3.30
CA GLN A 115 20.14 3.21 -4.73
C GLN A 115 19.08 3.89 -5.60
N TYR A 116 17.83 3.92 -5.14
CA TYR A 116 16.71 4.53 -5.85
C TYR A 116 16.00 5.57 -4.97
N PRO A 117 16.61 6.74 -4.71
CA PRO A 117 16.03 7.73 -3.80
C PRO A 117 14.84 8.45 -4.44
N LEU A 118 13.93 8.93 -3.61
CA LEU A 118 12.91 9.89 -4.04
C LEU A 118 13.58 11.17 -4.56
N SER A 119 13.19 11.63 -5.74
CA SER A 119 13.53 12.99 -6.21
C SER A 119 12.86 14.04 -5.30
N PRO A 120 13.38 15.28 -5.21
CA PRO A 120 12.73 16.34 -4.43
C PRO A 120 11.25 16.52 -4.78
N LYS A 121 10.92 16.52 -6.09
CA LYS A 121 9.55 16.58 -6.60
C LYS A 121 8.71 15.39 -6.12
N ALA A 122 9.24 14.17 -6.18
CA ALA A 122 8.54 12.98 -5.74
C ALA A 122 8.22 13.02 -4.23
N ARG A 123 9.17 13.50 -3.40
CA ARG A 123 8.91 13.70 -1.95
C ARG A 123 7.80 14.71 -1.71
N ASP A 124 7.81 15.83 -2.44
CA ASP A 124 6.78 16.87 -2.31
C ASP A 124 5.41 16.30 -2.69
N ILE A 125 5.32 15.54 -3.79
CA ILE A 125 4.08 14.85 -4.20
C ILE A 125 3.58 13.94 -3.07
N VAL A 126 4.44 13.08 -2.50
CA VAL A 126 4.03 12.16 -1.43
C VAL A 126 3.56 12.93 -0.19
N ALA A 127 4.32 13.93 0.26
CA ALA A 127 3.97 14.71 1.44
C ALA A 127 2.63 15.43 1.26
N TYR A 128 2.46 16.20 0.17
CA TYR A 128 1.25 16.95 -0.06
C TYR A 128 0.04 16.05 -0.32
N SER A 129 0.20 14.98 -1.11
CA SER A 129 -0.92 14.09 -1.39
C SER A 129 -1.40 13.32 -0.14
N ARG A 130 -0.51 12.96 0.79
CA ARG A 130 -0.93 12.38 2.08
C ARG A 130 -1.81 13.36 2.87
N ASP A 131 -1.46 14.64 2.88
CA ASP A 131 -2.24 15.67 3.55
C ASP A 131 -3.57 15.96 2.84
N GLU A 132 -3.59 16.00 1.50
CA GLU A 132 -4.83 16.16 0.72
C GLU A 132 -5.78 14.97 0.91
N ILE A 133 -5.24 13.74 0.91
CA ILE A 133 -6.02 12.52 1.15
C ILE A 133 -6.59 12.55 2.56
N ARG A 134 -5.81 12.96 3.57
CA ARG A 134 -6.31 13.17 4.93
C ARG A 134 -7.44 14.22 4.91
N ALA A 135 -7.27 15.36 4.26
CA ALA A 135 -8.30 16.39 4.20
C ALA A 135 -9.62 15.87 3.60
N CYS A 136 -9.58 15.06 2.53
CA CYS A 136 -10.77 14.41 1.97
C CYS A 136 -11.41 13.42 2.96
N LEU A 137 -10.61 12.56 3.61
CA LEU A 137 -11.12 11.56 4.56
C LEU A 137 -11.73 12.22 5.81
N TYR A 138 -11.19 13.35 6.23
CA TYR A 138 -11.71 14.17 7.34
C TYR A 138 -12.74 15.22 6.87
N GLY A 139 -13.23 15.15 5.62
CA GLY A 139 -14.29 16.03 5.12
C GLY A 139 -13.95 17.53 5.13
N GLN A 140 -12.66 17.87 5.22
CA GLN A 140 -12.13 19.23 5.18
C GLN A 140 -11.91 19.69 3.73
N ASP A 141 -11.72 18.74 2.84
CA ASP A 141 -11.72 18.91 1.39
C ASP A 141 -12.94 18.17 0.83
N ASP A 142 -13.72 18.86 0.01
CA ASP A 142 -14.95 18.30 -0.53
C ASP A 142 -14.72 17.51 -1.82
N ARG A 143 -13.52 17.54 -2.41
CA ARG A 143 -13.20 16.70 -3.56
C ARG A 143 -13.44 15.22 -3.27
N LEU A 144 -13.80 14.46 -4.31
CA LEU A 144 -13.92 13.01 -4.20
C LEU A 144 -12.55 12.36 -4.38
N LEU A 145 -12.13 11.53 -3.42
CA LEU A 145 -10.93 10.71 -3.56
C LEU A 145 -11.19 9.60 -4.58
N VAL A 146 -10.38 9.52 -5.63
CA VAL A 146 -10.52 8.50 -6.68
C VAL A 146 -9.22 7.70 -6.78
N ILE A 147 -9.28 6.43 -6.38
CA ILE A 147 -8.16 5.49 -6.50
C ILE A 147 -8.36 4.67 -7.78
N ALA A 148 -7.61 4.95 -8.84
CA ALA A 148 -7.80 4.34 -10.15
C ALA A 148 -6.51 3.79 -10.74
N GLY A 149 -6.57 2.61 -11.35
CA GLY A 149 -5.42 1.98 -12.00
C GLY A 149 -5.57 0.47 -12.11
N PRO A 150 -4.54 -0.22 -12.64
CA PRO A 150 -4.64 -1.63 -12.97
C PRO A 150 -4.93 -2.46 -11.72
N CYS A 151 -5.59 -3.61 -11.93
CA CYS A 151 -5.85 -4.56 -10.86
C CYS A 151 -4.54 -4.95 -10.13
N SER A 152 -3.48 -5.20 -10.89
CA SER A 152 -2.09 -5.35 -10.44
C SER A 152 -1.13 -4.93 -11.55
N VAL A 153 0.03 -4.40 -11.16
CA VAL A 153 1.10 -4.03 -12.10
C VAL A 153 1.98 -5.25 -12.37
N HIS A 154 2.01 -5.70 -13.61
CA HIS A 154 2.91 -6.76 -14.11
C HIS A 154 3.92 -6.22 -15.13
N ASP A 155 3.57 -5.14 -15.83
CA ASP A 155 4.44 -4.44 -16.78
C ASP A 155 4.63 -2.97 -16.34
N PRO A 156 5.83 -2.59 -15.85
CA PRO A 156 6.13 -1.21 -15.50
C PRO A 156 5.94 -0.22 -16.67
N GLN A 157 6.21 -0.62 -17.92
CA GLN A 157 6.06 0.28 -19.06
C GLN A 157 4.60 0.59 -19.36
N ALA A 158 3.72 -0.41 -19.31
CA ALA A 158 2.28 -0.19 -19.41
C ALA A 158 1.72 0.62 -18.23
N ALA A 159 2.26 0.42 -17.01
CA ALA A 159 1.90 1.26 -15.86
C ALA A 159 2.28 2.72 -16.08
N PHE A 160 3.43 2.99 -16.70
CA PHE A 160 3.88 4.34 -17.03
C PHE A 160 3.04 5.01 -18.12
N ASP A 161 2.64 4.29 -19.18
CA ASP A 161 1.69 4.81 -20.18
C ASP A 161 0.36 5.18 -19.50
N TYR A 162 -0.21 4.26 -18.72
CA TYR A 162 -1.43 4.53 -17.97
C TYR A 162 -1.29 5.75 -17.04
N ALA A 163 -0.16 5.89 -16.35
CA ALA A 163 0.13 7.04 -15.49
C ALA A 163 0.18 8.36 -16.28
N GLU A 164 0.78 8.38 -17.48
CA GLU A 164 0.81 9.58 -18.33
C GLU A 164 -0.59 10.00 -18.77
N ARG A 165 -1.42 9.04 -19.15
CA ARG A 165 -2.81 9.30 -19.53
C ARG A 165 -3.61 9.83 -18.32
N LEU A 166 -3.49 9.18 -17.16
CA LEU A 166 -4.19 9.58 -15.94
C LEU A 166 -3.75 10.96 -15.44
N ALA A 167 -2.47 11.31 -15.57
CA ALA A 167 -1.95 12.62 -15.20
C ALA A 167 -2.58 13.77 -16.04
N ARG A 168 -2.83 13.53 -17.34
CA ARG A 168 -3.51 14.50 -18.22
C ARG A 168 -4.96 14.72 -17.83
N VAL A 169 -5.66 13.66 -17.43
CA VAL A 169 -7.05 13.77 -16.95
C VAL A 169 -7.09 14.47 -15.59
N LYS A 170 -6.20 14.10 -14.65
CA LYS A 170 -6.09 14.73 -13.32
C LYS A 170 -6.04 16.24 -13.42
N GLN A 171 -5.21 16.81 -14.30
CA GLN A 171 -5.10 18.27 -14.48
C GLN A 171 -6.43 18.94 -14.87
N GLN A 172 -7.33 18.22 -15.53
CA GLN A 172 -8.60 18.78 -16.01
C GLN A 172 -9.72 18.70 -14.96
N VAL A 173 -9.57 17.83 -13.96
CA VAL A 173 -10.61 17.55 -12.94
C VAL A 173 -10.14 17.79 -11.51
N GLU A 174 -8.94 18.34 -11.30
CA GLU A 174 -8.31 18.45 -9.98
C GLU A 174 -9.06 19.35 -8.99
N SER A 175 -9.94 20.23 -9.48
CA SER A 175 -10.86 21.00 -8.64
C SER A 175 -11.94 20.14 -8.01
N GLU A 176 -12.27 18.98 -8.57
CA GLU A 176 -13.37 18.10 -8.14
C GLU A 176 -12.89 16.76 -7.60
N LEU A 177 -11.83 16.20 -8.20
CA LEU A 177 -11.35 14.87 -7.91
C LEU A 177 -9.91 14.92 -7.41
N LEU A 178 -9.66 14.24 -6.30
CA LEU A 178 -8.32 13.92 -5.84
C LEU A 178 -7.94 12.54 -6.38
N ILE A 179 -7.27 12.51 -7.54
CA ILE A 179 -6.88 11.26 -8.20
C ILE A 179 -5.56 10.72 -7.64
N VAL A 180 -5.59 9.46 -7.21
CA VAL A 180 -4.43 8.69 -6.78
C VAL A 180 -4.34 7.43 -7.65
N MET A 181 -3.17 7.19 -8.26
CA MET A 181 -2.98 6.02 -9.11
C MET A 181 -2.87 4.76 -8.25
N ARG A 182 -3.63 3.74 -8.59
CA ARG A 182 -3.49 2.39 -8.02
C ARG A 182 -2.26 1.69 -8.63
N VAL A 183 -1.27 1.36 -7.79
CA VAL A 183 0.00 0.72 -8.15
C VAL A 183 0.22 -0.51 -7.26
N TYR A 184 -0.49 -1.60 -7.55
CA TYR A 184 -0.50 -2.79 -6.68
C TYR A 184 0.47 -3.84 -7.21
N PHE A 185 1.41 -4.27 -6.38
CA PHE A 185 2.45 -5.23 -6.78
C PHE A 185 2.19 -6.67 -6.37
N GLU A 186 1.20 -6.90 -5.52
CA GLU A 186 0.93 -8.21 -4.93
C GLU A 186 -0.53 -8.58 -5.15
N LYS A 187 -0.81 -9.88 -5.25
CA LYS A 187 -2.18 -10.40 -5.28
C LYS A 187 -2.35 -11.60 -4.37
N PRO A 188 -3.30 -11.56 -3.41
CA PRO A 188 -3.56 -12.69 -2.55
C PRO A 188 -4.20 -13.84 -3.36
N ARG A 189 -3.51 -14.96 -3.50
CA ARG A 189 -4.02 -16.16 -4.16
C ARG A 189 -4.33 -17.24 -3.12
N THR A 190 -5.50 -17.87 -3.21
CA THR A 190 -5.89 -19.07 -2.43
C THR A 190 -5.50 -20.38 -3.11
N THR A 191 -5.08 -20.31 -4.38
CA THR A 191 -4.66 -21.42 -5.24
C THR A 191 -3.37 -21.05 -5.96
N VAL A 192 -2.83 -21.95 -6.78
CA VAL A 192 -1.67 -21.68 -7.65
C VAL A 192 -1.97 -20.52 -8.62
N GLY A 193 -0.97 -19.67 -8.85
CA GLY A 193 -0.94 -18.62 -9.87
C GLY A 193 -0.03 -17.45 -9.49
N TRP A 194 0.16 -16.51 -10.42
CA TRP A 194 1.07 -15.38 -10.25
C TRP A 194 0.75 -14.56 -8.98
N LYS A 195 1.78 -14.40 -8.14
CA LYS A 195 1.68 -13.75 -6.82
C LYS A 195 1.89 -12.23 -6.87
N GLY A 196 2.40 -11.71 -7.97
CA GLY A 196 2.67 -10.29 -8.14
C GLY A 196 4.11 -9.99 -8.57
N LEU A 197 4.35 -8.75 -9.00
CA LEU A 197 5.64 -8.29 -9.55
C LEU A 197 6.79 -8.42 -8.56
N ILE A 198 6.54 -8.18 -7.26
CA ILE A 198 7.57 -8.36 -6.24
C ILE A 198 7.98 -9.84 -6.14
N ASN A 199 7.00 -10.74 -6.20
CA ASN A 199 7.23 -12.17 -5.99
C ASN A 199 7.72 -12.90 -7.23
N ASP A 200 7.36 -12.44 -8.43
CA ASP A 200 7.68 -13.12 -9.70
C ASP A 200 7.72 -12.08 -10.85
N PRO A 201 8.80 -11.27 -10.93
CA PRO A 201 8.86 -10.14 -11.85
C PRO A 201 8.92 -10.52 -13.32
N ASP A 202 9.36 -11.75 -13.63
CA ASP A 202 9.52 -12.26 -15.00
C ASP A 202 8.31 -13.08 -15.46
N ILE A 203 7.34 -13.34 -14.56
CA ILE A 203 6.11 -14.09 -14.84
C ILE A 203 6.43 -15.50 -15.39
N ASP A 204 7.50 -16.11 -14.86
CA ASP A 204 8.03 -17.41 -15.28
C ASP A 204 8.17 -18.39 -14.11
N GLY A 205 7.80 -17.98 -12.89
CA GLY A 205 7.88 -18.79 -11.68
C GLY A 205 9.29 -18.90 -11.09
N THR A 206 10.26 -18.12 -11.57
CA THR A 206 11.63 -18.09 -11.00
C THR A 206 11.71 -17.42 -9.64
N HIS A 207 10.71 -16.61 -9.30
CA HIS A 207 10.56 -15.95 -8.01
C HIS A 207 11.75 -15.06 -7.59
N ASN A 208 12.32 -14.29 -8.52
CA ASN A 208 13.41 -13.37 -8.23
C ASN A 208 12.94 -12.13 -7.44
N ILE A 209 12.77 -12.28 -6.12
CA ILE A 209 12.27 -11.25 -5.22
C ILE A 209 13.18 -10.00 -5.17
N PRO A 210 14.53 -10.11 -5.10
CA PRO A 210 15.40 -8.93 -5.14
C PRO A 210 15.16 -8.05 -6.37
N LYS A 211 15.01 -8.66 -7.56
CA LYS A 211 14.63 -7.94 -8.79
C LYS A 211 13.24 -7.33 -8.68
N GLY A 212 12.27 -8.07 -8.15
CA GLY A 212 10.90 -7.62 -7.95
C GLY A 212 10.79 -6.38 -7.05
N LEU A 213 11.57 -6.33 -5.95
CA LEU A 213 11.65 -5.17 -5.06
C LEU A 213 12.20 -3.93 -5.78
N VAL A 214 13.25 -4.09 -6.59
CA VAL A 214 13.81 -3.00 -7.41
C VAL A 214 12.77 -2.48 -8.41
N LEU A 215 12.10 -3.38 -9.14
CA LEU A 215 11.09 -3.01 -10.13
C LEU A 215 9.88 -2.32 -9.50
N ALA A 216 9.40 -2.81 -8.35
CA ALA A 216 8.30 -2.18 -7.62
C ALA A 216 8.67 -0.75 -7.19
N ARG A 217 9.86 -0.57 -6.63
CA ARG A 217 10.37 0.76 -6.25
C ARG A 217 10.48 1.70 -7.45
N GLN A 218 11.14 1.26 -8.52
CA GLN A 218 11.28 2.06 -9.75
C GLN A 218 9.92 2.42 -10.37
N THR A 219 8.95 1.51 -10.29
CA THR A 219 7.58 1.77 -10.78
C THR A 219 6.92 2.89 -9.97
N LEU A 220 7.00 2.86 -8.64
CA LEU A 220 6.45 3.94 -7.80
C LEU A 220 7.12 5.29 -8.10
N LEU A 221 8.45 5.30 -8.21
CA LEU A 221 9.20 6.51 -8.58
C LEU A 221 8.78 7.05 -9.95
N GLY A 222 8.64 6.17 -10.94
CA GLY A 222 8.22 6.56 -12.29
C GLY A 222 6.77 7.09 -12.35
N VAL A 223 5.87 6.62 -11.48
CA VAL A 223 4.52 7.17 -11.32
C VAL A 223 4.58 8.57 -10.68
N LEU A 224 5.39 8.75 -9.63
CA LEU A 224 5.59 10.05 -8.97
C LEU A 224 6.22 11.08 -9.93
N ASP A 225 7.18 10.69 -10.75
CA ASP A 225 7.83 11.58 -11.73
C ASP A 225 6.83 12.15 -12.75
N ARG A 226 5.79 11.36 -13.08
CA ARG A 226 4.65 11.74 -13.92
C ARG A 226 3.61 12.63 -13.22
N GLY A 227 3.83 12.96 -11.94
CA GLY A 227 2.99 13.90 -11.18
C GLY A 227 1.78 13.27 -10.50
N LEU A 228 1.78 11.95 -10.32
CA LEU A 228 0.70 11.21 -9.68
C LEU A 228 1.12 10.67 -8.32
N ALA A 229 0.25 10.84 -7.33
CA ALA A 229 0.32 10.11 -6.07
C ALA A 229 0.03 8.62 -6.31
N ALA A 230 0.64 7.74 -5.53
CA ALA A 230 0.49 6.29 -5.66
C ALA A 230 -0.24 5.66 -4.47
N ALA A 231 -1.13 4.72 -4.76
CA ALA A 231 -1.85 3.88 -3.82
C ALA A 231 -1.41 2.43 -3.98
N THR A 232 -1.07 1.74 -2.88
CA THR A 232 -0.73 0.29 -2.91
C THR A 232 -1.56 -0.50 -1.90
N GLU A 233 -1.62 -1.82 -2.09
CA GLU A 233 -2.05 -2.76 -1.05
C GLU A 233 -0.82 -3.37 -0.38
N PHE A 234 -0.87 -3.49 0.94
CA PHE A 234 0.20 -4.10 1.74
C PHE A 234 -0.23 -5.49 2.16
N LEU A 235 0.24 -6.50 1.41
CA LEU A 235 -0.09 -7.91 1.65
C LEU A 235 1.02 -8.60 2.46
N GLU A 236 2.29 -8.38 2.11
CA GLU A 236 3.42 -8.90 2.86
C GLU A 236 3.94 -7.82 3.84
N PRO A 237 4.09 -8.11 5.16
CA PRO A 237 4.38 -7.09 6.18
C PRO A 237 5.81 -6.54 6.18
N THR A 238 6.74 -7.14 5.44
CA THR A 238 8.14 -6.72 5.34
C THR A 238 8.37 -5.78 4.16
N SER A 239 7.68 -6.00 3.03
CA SER A 239 7.73 -5.22 1.81
C SER A 239 7.55 -3.70 1.99
N PRO A 240 6.75 -3.17 2.94
CA PRO A 240 6.59 -1.73 3.13
C PRO A 240 7.91 -1.01 3.41
N GLN A 241 8.88 -1.66 4.07
CA GLN A 241 10.17 -1.04 4.37
C GLN A 241 10.94 -0.63 3.11
N PHE A 242 10.65 -1.24 1.97
CA PHE A 242 11.32 -1.00 0.69
C PHE A 242 10.65 0.08 -0.17
N ILE A 243 9.36 0.34 0.05
CA ILE A 243 8.52 1.09 -0.90
C ILE A 243 7.58 2.12 -0.27
N ALA A 244 7.30 2.06 1.03
CA ALA A 244 6.26 2.87 1.68
C ALA A 244 6.58 4.38 1.69
N ASP A 245 7.86 4.77 1.55
CA ASP A 245 8.26 6.17 1.38
C ASP A 245 7.68 6.80 0.11
N ALA A 246 7.40 6.00 -0.92
CA ALA A 246 6.87 6.43 -2.21
C ALA A 246 5.33 6.28 -2.35
N VAL A 247 4.62 5.96 -1.26
CA VAL A 247 3.18 5.67 -1.27
C VAL A 247 2.40 6.76 -0.52
N SER A 248 1.29 7.20 -1.10
CA SER A 248 0.42 8.25 -0.54
C SER A 248 -0.84 7.72 0.14
N TRP A 249 -1.28 6.51 -0.20
CA TRP A 249 -2.42 5.83 0.41
C TRP A 249 -2.22 4.31 0.37
N GLY A 250 -2.61 3.60 1.43
CA GLY A 250 -2.49 2.14 1.52
C GLY A 250 -3.83 1.44 1.68
N ALA A 251 -3.88 0.17 1.29
CA ALA A 251 -4.99 -0.73 1.61
C ALA A 251 -4.53 -1.97 2.38
N ILE A 252 -5.37 -2.43 3.31
CA ILE A 252 -5.34 -3.80 3.82
C ILE A 252 -6.48 -4.59 3.16
N GLY A 253 -6.12 -5.68 2.51
CA GLY A 253 -7.03 -6.54 1.75
C GLY A 253 -8.10 -7.23 2.60
N ALA A 254 -9.21 -7.61 1.97
CA ALA A 254 -10.36 -8.23 2.63
C ALA A 254 -10.04 -9.56 3.33
N ARG A 255 -8.98 -10.26 2.92
CA ARG A 255 -8.51 -11.52 3.55
C ARG A 255 -7.55 -11.28 4.73
N ASN A 256 -7.06 -10.05 4.87
CA ASN A 256 -6.04 -9.66 5.84
C ASN A 256 -6.59 -8.66 6.88
N THR A 257 -7.79 -8.12 6.67
CA THR A 257 -8.41 -7.15 7.59
C THR A 257 -8.61 -7.68 9.02
N GLU A 258 -8.74 -9.00 9.18
CA GLU A 258 -8.82 -9.66 10.49
C GLU A 258 -7.46 -10.09 11.06
N SER A 259 -6.38 -9.96 10.27
CA SER A 259 -5.04 -10.31 10.69
C SER A 259 -4.48 -9.27 11.64
N GLN A 260 -4.13 -9.70 12.86
CA GLN A 260 -3.49 -8.84 13.85
C GLN A 260 -2.18 -8.23 13.33
N VAL A 261 -1.39 -9.01 12.57
CA VAL A 261 -0.12 -8.55 11.97
C VAL A 261 -0.35 -7.35 11.05
N HIS A 262 -1.44 -7.33 10.28
CA HIS A 262 -1.73 -6.24 9.34
C HIS A 262 -2.31 -5.02 10.06
N ARG A 263 -3.05 -5.21 11.15
CA ARG A 263 -3.52 -4.10 12.01
C ARG A 263 -2.35 -3.40 12.70
N GLN A 264 -1.38 -4.19 13.18
CA GLN A 264 -0.12 -3.72 13.76
C GLN A 264 0.79 -3.04 12.72
N LEU A 265 0.83 -3.58 11.49
CA LEU A 265 1.53 -2.90 10.41
C LEU A 265 0.90 -1.53 10.14
N ALA A 266 -0.43 -1.48 9.96
CA ALA A 266 -1.16 -0.26 9.65
C ALA A 266 -0.99 0.84 10.71
N SER A 267 -0.81 0.49 11.99
CA SER A 267 -0.56 1.46 13.08
C SER A 267 0.78 2.17 12.98
N GLY A 268 1.73 1.65 12.21
CA GLY A 268 3.05 2.25 11.95
C GLY A 268 3.22 2.89 10.58
N LEU A 269 2.26 2.72 9.66
CA LEU A 269 2.35 3.24 8.31
C LEU A 269 2.13 4.76 8.28
N SER A 270 2.94 5.47 7.47
CA SER A 270 3.01 6.93 7.45
C SER A 270 2.00 7.61 6.51
N MET A 271 0.96 6.88 6.09
CA MET A 271 -0.08 7.34 5.18
C MET A 271 -1.45 6.84 5.63
N PRO A 272 -2.57 7.42 5.13
CA PRO A 272 -3.90 6.88 5.38
C PRO A 272 -4.07 5.45 4.86
N ILE A 273 -4.77 4.61 5.63
CA ILE A 273 -4.97 3.18 5.32
C ILE A 273 -6.45 2.83 5.22
N GLY A 274 -6.86 2.24 4.10
CA GLY A 274 -8.19 1.68 3.89
C GLY A 274 -8.26 0.20 4.27
N PHE A 275 -9.12 -0.14 5.23
CA PHE A 275 -9.45 -1.54 5.53
C PHE A 275 -10.66 -1.99 4.72
N LYS A 276 -10.48 -2.98 3.85
CA LYS A 276 -11.59 -3.58 3.11
C LYS A 276 -12.49 -4.39 4.04
N ASN A 277 -13.81 -4.30 3.87
CA ASN A 277 -14.73 -5.23 4.52
C ASN A 277 -14.37 -6.68 4.16
N ALA A 278 -14.63 -7.61 5.08
CA ALA A 278 -14.25 -9.01 4.91
C ALA A 278 -14.97 -9.65 3.71
N THR A 279 -14.45 -10.79 3.24
CA THR A 279 -14.96 -11.44 2.02
C THR A 279 -16.42 -11.90 2.13
N ASP A 280 -16.90 -12.18 3.35
CA ASP A 280 -18.29 -12.50 3.68
C ASP A 280 -19.20 -11.26 3.77
N GLY A 281 -18.64 -10.05 3.72
CA GLY A 281 -19.37 -8.79 3.81
C GLY A 281 -19.31 -8.11 5.17
N SER A 282 -18.65 -8.72 6.18
CA SER A 282 -18.54 -8.13 7.50
C SER A 282 -17.78 -6.80 7.46
N VAL A 283 -18.51 -5.70 7.68
CA VAL A 283 -17.95 -4.35 7.89
C VAL A 283 -17.24 -4.26 9.24
N LYS A 284 -17.73 -4.99 10.25
CA LYS A 284 -17.16 -5.00 11.59
C LYS A 284 -15.67 -5.37 11.61
N ALA A 285 -15.28 -6.31 10.76
CA ALA A 285 -13.88 -6.73 10.63
C ALA A 285 -12.95 -5.58 10.18
N ALA A 286 -13.43 -4.69 9.32
CA ALA A 286 -12.72 -3.49 8.88
C ALA A 286 -12.72 -2.39 9.95
N VAL A 287 -13.85 -2.18 10.63
CA VAL A 287 -13.97 -1.23 11.75
C VAL A 287 -13.00 -1.59 12.87
N ASN A 288 -12.94 -2.87 13.26
CA ASN A 288 -11.96 -3.38 14.22
C ASN A 288 -10.52 -3.14 13.74
N GLY A 289 -10.29 -3.19 12.42
CA GLY A 289 -9.01 -2.85 11.81
C GLY A 289 -8.62 -1.39 12.08
N CYS A 290 -9.52 -0.45 11.74
CA CYS A 290 -9.34 0.98 12.00
C CYS A 290 -9.15 1.30 13.48
N PHE A 291 -9.97 0.69 14.35
CA PHE A 291 -9.87 0.89 15.80
C PHE A 291 -8.52 0.41 16.33
N ALA A 292 -8.12 -0.80 15.96
CA ALA A 292 -6.86 -1.38 16.41
C ALA A 292 -5.67 -0.59 15.88
N SER A 293 -5.66 -0.21 14.60
CA SER A 293 -4.53 0.52 14.01
C SER A 293 -4.35 1.91 14.60
N ALA A 294 -5.41 2.54 15.14
CA ALA A 294 -5.32 3.82 15.84
C ALA A 294 -4.60 3.73 17.21
N GLN A 295 -4.38 2.51 17.74
CA GLN A 295 -3.69 2.30 19.01
C GLN A 295 -2.17 2.11 18.84
N GLN A 296 -1.43 2.27 19.93
CA GLN A 296 -0.03 1.87 20.00
C GLN A 296 0.09 0.34 20.02
N HIS A 297 1.13 -0.17 19.36
CA HIS A 297 1.45 -1.60 19.31
C HIS A 297 2.93 -1.82 19.49
N THR A 298 3.28 -3.00 20.02
CA THR A 298 4.63 -3.56 19.97
C THR A 298 4.58 -4.93 19.30
N PHE A 299 5.40 -5.15 18.27
CA PHE A 299 5.40 -6.41 17.50
C PHE A 299 6.76 -6.71 16.85
N PHE A 300 6.91 -7.90 16.26
CA PHE A 300 8.11 -8.29 15.54
C PHE A 300 8.11 -7.72 14.12
N GLY A 301 9.15 -6.97 13.75
CA GLY A 301 9.37 -6.45 12.40
C GLY A 301 10.85 -6.49 12.02
N ILE A 302 11.24 -5.67 11.04
CA ILE A 302 12.64 -5.47 10.66
C ILE A 302 13.02 -3.99 10.70
N ASP A 303 14.30 -3.69 10.92
CA ASP A 303 14.85 -2.35 10.69
C ASP A 303 15.28 -2.14 9.22
N HIS A 304 15.77 -0.95 8.90
CA HIS A 304 16.23 -0.61 7.56
C HIS A 304 17.54 -1.34 7.17
N LEU A 305 18.23 -1.98 8.11
CA LEU A 305 19.40 -2.81 7.87
C LEU A 305 19.01 -4.29 7.69
N GLY A 306 17.72 -4.62 7.77
CA GLY A 306 17.20 -5.98 7.60
C GLY A 306 17.26 -6.84 8.86
N HIS A 307 17.57 -6.27 10.03
CA HIS A 307 17.60 -7.01 11.28
C HIS A 307 16.21 -7.14 11.90
N ALA A 308 15.91 -8.31 12.45
CA ALA A 308 14.69 -8.51 13.25
C ALA A 308 14.68 -7.56 14.46
N CYS A 309 13.54 -6.89 14.68
CA CYS A 309 13.37 -5.85 15.68
C CYS A 309 12.04 -5.98 16.41
N ALA A 310 11.99 -5.52 17.67
CA ALA A 310 10.74 -5.16 18.32
C ALA A 310 10.37 -3.74 17.87
N VAL A 311 9.30 -3.62 17.08
CA VAL A 311 8.80 -2.36 16.55
C VAL A 311 7.71 -1.83 17.48
N GLU A 312 7.82 -0.57 17.88
CA GLU A 312 6.79 0.15 18.64
C GLU A 312 6.19 1.27 17.78
N THR A 313 4.86 1.28 17.64
CA THR A 313 4.16 2.26 16.78
C THR A 313 3.34 3.24 17.60
N MET A 314 3.18 4.47 17.09
CA MET A 314 2.36 5.49 17.73
C MET A 314 0.86 5.30 17.56
N GLY A 315 0.43 4.47 16.61
CA GLY A 315 -0.96 4.40 16.15
C GLY A 315 -1.18 5.28 14.92
N ASN A 316 -2.06 4.84 14.03
CA ASN A 316 -2.45 5.53 12.81
C ASN A 316 -3.95 5.88 12.86
N PRO A 317 -4.31 7.14 13.16
CA PRO A 317 -5.71 7.57 13.22
C PRO A 317 -6.34 7.77 11.83
N ASP A 318 -5.52 7.83 10.77
CA ASP A 318 -5.95 8.11 9.39
C ASP A 318 -6.48 6.84 8.68
N CYS A 319 -7.14 5.95 9.42
CA CYS A 319 -7.69 4.69 8.91
C CYS A 319 -9.20 4.81 8.63
N HIS A 320 -9.67 4.18 7.56
CA HIS A 320 -11.07 4.24 7.11
C HIS A 320 -11.53 2.92 6.49
N VAL A 321 -12.83 2.75 6.32
CA VAL A 321 -13.44 1.53 5.76
C VAL A 321 -13.57 1.63 4.23
N VAL A 322 -13.27 0.54 3.56
CA VAL A 322 -13.50 0.35 2.11
C VAL A 322 -14.59 -0.70 1.90
N LEU A 323 -15.72 -0.31 1.31
CA LEU A 323 -16.82 -1.19 0.94
C LEU A 323 -16.58 -1.79 -0.45
N ARG A 324 -16.44 -3.12 -0.53
CA ARG A 324 -16.05 -3.83 -1.76
C ARG A 324 -17.06 -4.87 -2.23
N GLY A 325 -18.21 -4.97 -1.56
CA GLY A 325 -19.17 -6.06 -1.68
C GLY A 325 -18.73 -7.28 -0.88
N SER A 326 -19.36 -8.42 -1.14
CA SER A 326 -19.04 -9.70 -0.52
C SER A 326 -19.16 -10.86 -1.52
N ILE A 327 -19.11 -12.09 -1.02
CA ILE A 327 -19.55 -13.29 -1.75
C ILE A 327 -21.08 -13.40 -1.86
N HIS A 328 -21.83 -12.64 -1.06
CA HIS A 328 -23.29 -12.64 -1.04
C HIS A 328 -23.91 -11.56 -1.93
N GLY A 329 -23.15 -10.54 -2.32
CA GLY A 329 -23.61 -9.50 -3.23
C GLY A 329 -22.87 -8.17 -3.08
N PRO A 330 -23.32 -7.14 -3.81
CA PRO A 330 -22.84 -5.78 -3.62
C PRO A 330 -23.25 -5.21 -2.25
N ASN A 331 -22.47 -4.25 -1.75
CA ASN A 331 -22.79 -3.46 -0.56
C ASN A 331 -22.53 -1.95 -0.80
N TYR A 332 -22.75 -1.50 -2.03
CA TYR A 332 -22.53 -0.12 -2.40
C TYR A 332 -23.79 0.73 -2.37
N ASP A 333 -25.00 0.15 -2.26
CA ASP A 333 -26.28 0.89 -2.24
C ASP A 333 -26.42 1.78 -0.99
N THR A 334 -27.38 2.70 -0.98
CA THR A 334 -27.58 3.67 0.11
C THR A 334 -27.79 2.99 1.47
N ALA A 335 -28.61 1.93 1.54
CA ALA A 335 -28.87 1.26 2.80
C ALA A 335 -27.61 0.55 3.33
N SER A 336 -26.82 -0.06 2.44
CA SER A 336 -25.53 -0.66 2.81
C SER A 336 -24.52 0.38 3.32
N VAL A 337 -24.45 1.55 2.69
CA VAL A 337 -23.56 2.65 3.13
C VAL A 337 -24.00 3.20 4.48
N GLU A 338 -25.29 3.48 4.67
CA GLU A 338 -25.85 3.95 5.95
C GLU A 338 -25.58 2.94 7.08
N GLN A 339 -25.86 1.65 6.84
CA GLN A 339 -25.59 0.60 7.82
C GLN A 339 -24.10 0.49 8.17
N ALA A 340 -23.21 0.65 7.19
CA ALA A 340 -21.78 0.66 7.45
C ALA A 340 -21.37 1.85 8.34
N LEU A 341 -21.92 3.03 8.07
CA LEU A 341 -21.67 4.25 8.86
C LEU A 341 -22.19 4.11 10.30
N ASP A 342 -23.34 3.47 10.51
CA ASP A 342 -23.86 3.20 11.85
C ASP A 342 -22.88 2.31 12.64
N VAL A 343 -22.42 1.20 12.05
CA VAL A 343 -21.45 0.30 12.68
C VAL A 343 -20.12 1.01 12.98
N ILE A 344 -19.67 1.91 12.10
CA ILE A 344 -18.46 2.71 12.31
C ILE A 344 -18.66 3.67 13.49
N ARG A 345 -19.76 4.43 13.50
CA ARG A 345 -20.03 5.47 14.51
C ARG A 345 -20.29 4.91 15.91
N ASP A 346 -20.73 3.66 15.99
CA ASP A 346 -20.87 2.94 17.27
C ASP A 346 -19.51 2.64 17.93
N GLU A 347 -18.40 2.58 17.18
CA GLU A 347 -17.10 2.15 17.69
C GLU A 347 -15.97 3.17 17.56
N MET A 348 -16.05 4.04 16.55
CA MET A 348 -14.98 4.98 16.21
C MET A 348 -15.28 6.37 16.77
N PRO A 349 -14.26 7.13 17.20
CA PRO A 349 -14.44 8.53 17.59
C PRO A 349 -15.09 9.36 16.47
N ALA A 350 -15.92 10.32 16.84
CA ALA A 350 -16.69 11.12 15.88
C ALA A 350 -15.79 11.96 14.94
N ASP A 351 -14.60 12.34 15.41
CA ASP A 351 -13.58 13.11 14.70
C ASP A 351 -12.55 12.24 13.96
N SER A 352 -12.71 10.91 13.93
CA SER A 352 -11.84 10.02 13.18
C SER A 352 -12.17 10.01 11.67
N ALA A 353 -11.16 9.71 10.84
CA ALA A 353 -11.32 9.52 9.40
C ALA A 353 -12.45 8.52 9.07
N ALA A 354 -12.51 7.40 9.78
CA ALA A 354 -13.53 6.37 9.57
C ALA A 354 -14.96 6.92 9.74
N SER A 355 -15.21 7.73 10.76
CA SER A 355 -16.57 8.21 11.10
C SER A 355 -17.16 9.19 10.08
N HIS A 356 -16.32 9.77 9.23
CA HIS A 356 -16.73 10.77 8.23
C HIS A 356 -17.21 10.14 6.93
N GLY A 357 -16.72 8.95 6.58
CA GLY A 357 -17.20 8.25 5.41
C GLY A 357 -16.43 7.00 5.06
N VAL A 358 -16.89 6.37 3.97
CA VAL A 358 -16.29 5.17 3.40
C VAL A 358 -15.77 5.44 1.99
N ILE A 359 -14.79 4.64 1.58
CA ILE A 359 -14.46 4.49 0.16
C ILE A 359 -15.25 3.33 -0.41
N VAL A 360 -15.85 3.50 -1.59
CA VAL A 360 -16.54 2.40 -2.29
C VAL A 360 -15.65 1.84 -3.39
N ASP A 361 -15.20 0.59 -3.24
CA ASP A 361 -14.55 -0.18 -4.30
C ASP A 361 -15.62 -0.66 -5.28
N CYS A 362 -15.64 -0.05 -6.47
CA CYS A 362 -16.65 -0.31 -7.49
C CYS A 362 -16.45 -1.66 -8.19
N SER A 363 -15.29 -2.30 -8.03
CA SER A 363 -14.91 -3.57 -8.66
C SER A 363 -15.36 -4.76 -7.79
N HIS A 364 -14.63 -5.87 -7.83
CA HIS A 364 -14.80 -7.07 -6.99
C HIS A 364 -16.27 -7.50 -6.89
N GLY A 365 -16.79 -7.81 -5.69
CA GLY A 365 -18.18 -8.24 -5.54
C GLY A 365 -19.21 -7.12 -5.72
N ASN A 366 -18.84 -5.84 -5.62
CA ASN A 366 -19.74 -4.75 -6.00
C ASN A 366 -20.07 -4.78 -7.49
N SER A 367 -19.10 -5.14 -8.33
CA SER A 367 -19.32 -5.37 -9.77
C SER A 367 -19.77 -6.80 -10.12
N GLY A 368 -19.78 -7.73 -9.16
CA GLY A 368 -19.92 -9.16 -9.46
C GLY A 368 -18.77 -9.70 -10.35
N LYS A 369 -17.57 -9.12 -10.23
CA LYS A 369 -16.37 -9.39 -11.05
C LYS A 369 -16.54 -9.09 -12.54
N ASP A 370 -17.37 -8.10 -12.86
CA ASP A 370 -17.62 -7.65 -14.23
C ASP A 370 -17.24 -6.18 -14.40
N HIS A 371 -16.15 -5.92 -15.12
CA HIS A 371 -15.69 -4.57 -15.46
C HIS A 371 -16.75 -3.68 -16.13
N VAL A 372 -17.70 -4.24 -16.89
CA VAL A 372 -18.78 -3.44 -17.50
C VAL A 372 -19.75 -2.97 -16.42
N ARG A 373 -20.05 -3.83 -15.43
CA ARG A 373 -20.86 -3.44 -14.27
C ARG A 373 -20.11 -2.49 -13.35
N GLN A 374 -18.79 -2.61 -13.23
CA GLN A 374 -17.98 -1.64 -12.49
C GLN A 374 -18.26 -0.20 -12.97
N ALA A 375 -18.28 0.03 -14.28
CA ALA A 375 -18.64 1.34 -14.85
C ALA A 375 -20.07 1.80 -14.46
N GLN A 376 -21.03 0.86 -14.36
CA GLN A 376 -22.38 1.17 -13.88
C GLN A 376 -22.39 1.55 -12.40
N VAL A 377 -21.64 0.83 -11.56
CA VAL A 377 -21.49 1.14 -10.13
C VAL A 377 -20.91 2.54 -9.96
N VAL A 378 -19.86 2.90 -10.72
CA VAL A 378 -19.27 4.25 -10.70
C VAL A 378 -20.32 5.32 -11.01
N ARG A 379 -21.11 5.14 -12.07
CA ARG A 379 -22.18 6.09 -12.43
C ARG A 379 -23.27 6.19 -11.36
N THR A 380 -23.69 5.07 -10.78
CA THR A 380 -24.66 5.05 -9.69
C THR A 380 -24.16 5.82 -8.47
N ILE A 381 -22.91 5.62 -8.07
CA ILE A 381 -22.30 6.37 -6.96
C ILE A 381 -22.18 7.86 -7.31
N GLY A 382 -21.73 8.19 -8.53
CA GLY A 382 -21.67 9.58 -9.00
C GLY A 382 -23.02 10.29 -8.91
N GLN A 383 -24.09 9.68 -9.41
CA GLN A 383 -25.44 10.25 -9.33
C GLN A 383 -25.92 10.50 -7.89
N ARG A 384 -25.58 9.62 -6.96
CA ARG A 384 -25.93 9.80 -5.55
C ARG A 384 -25.13 10.91 -4.88
N ILE A 385 -23.84 11.01 -5.22
CA ILE A 385 -23.00 12.14 -4.82
C ILE A 385 -23.60 13.45 -5.35
N ALA A 386 -23.99 13.49 -6.64
CA ALA A 386 -24.64 14.66 -7.24
C ALA A 386 -25.96 15.04 -6.54
N ALA A 387 -26.70 14.05 -6.04
CA ALA A 387 -27.92 14.23 -5.26
C ALA A 387 -27.69 14.65 -3.79
N GLY A 388 -26.43 14.82 -3.37
CA GLY A 388 -26.08 15.30 -2.02
C GLY A 388 -25.92 14.21 -0.96
N GLU A 389 -25.82 12.94 -1.35
CA GLU A 389 -25.54 11.86 -0.40
C GLU A 389 -24.20 12.09 0.31
N ARG A 390 -24.21 11.91 1.63
CA ARG A 390 -23.03 12.08 2.49
C ARG A 390 -22.47 10.73 2.89
N GLY A 391 -21.23 10.72 3.36
CA GLY A 391 -20.57 9.51 3.89
C GLY A 391 -19.86 8.66 2.83
N ILE A 392 -19.83 9.10 1.57
CA ILE A 392 -18.92 8.55 0.54
C ILE A 392 -17.80 9.57 0.34
N THR A 393 -16.60 9.25 0.87
CA THR A 393 -15.42 10.12 0.78
C THR A 393 -14.55 9.79 -0.43
N GLY A 394 -14.73 8.60 -1.01
CA GLY A 394 -14.00 8.21 -2.21
C GLY A 394 -14.56 6.97 -2.91
N ILE A 395 -13.96 6.67 -4.05
CA ILE A 395 -14.19 5.44 -4.79
C ILE A 395 -12.86 4.77 -5.19
N MET A 396 -12.92 3.47 -5.48
CA MET A 396 -11.81 2.72 -6.08
C MET A 396 -12.28 2.06 -7.38
N MET A 397 -11.46 2.19 -8.42
CA MET A 397 -11.68 1.69 -9.77
C MET A 397 -10.51 0.80 -10.20
N GLU A 398 -10.81 -0.34 -10.79
CA GLU A 398 -9.83 -1.17 -11.50
C GLU A 398 -9.95 -0.92 -12.99
N SER A 399 -8.98 -0.18 -13.52
CA SER A 399 -8.93 0.35 -14.88
C SER A 399 -7.54 0.21 -15.46
N PHE A 400 -7.43 -0.10 -16.74
CA PHE A 400 -6.13 -0.17 -17.42
C PHE A 400 -6.23 0.38 -18.83
N ILE A 401 -5.26 0.10 -19.69
CA ILE A 401 -5.27 0.59 -21.07
C ILE A 401 -6.31 -0.19 -21.88
N GLU A 402 -6.16 -1.52 -21.90
CA GLU A 402 -7.06 -2.45 -22.56
C GLU A 402 -8.08 -3.03 -21.56
N PRO A 403 -9.35 -3.18 -21.96
CA PRO A 403 -10.39 -3.71 -21.09
C PRO A 403 -10.27 -5.23 -20.87
N GLY A 404 -10.88 -5.70 -19.78
CA GLY A 404 -10.95 -7.11 -19.43
C GLY A 404 -9.66 -7.62 -18.81
N ASN A 405 -9.36 -8.90 -19.02
CA ASN A 405 -8.13 -9.55 -18.57
C ASN A 405 -7.64 -10.60 -19.57
N GLN A 406 -6.47 -11.15 -19.32
CA GLN A 406 -5.86 -12.25 -20.06
C GLN A 406 -5.14 -13.22 -19.08
N PRO A 407 -4.82 -14.46 -19.48
CA PRO A 407 -3.99 -15.35 -18.69
C PRO A 407 -2.57 -14.80 -18.47
N GLU A 408 -1.93 -15.18 -17.37
CA GLU A 408 -0.51 -14.93 -17.11
C GLU A 408 0.39 -15.70 -18.11
N GLY A 409 1.53 -15.11 -18.48
CA GLY A 409 2.48 -15.65 -19.45
C GLY A 409 3.67 -14.71 -19.67
N PRO A 410 4.68 -15.12 -20.47
CA PRO A 410 5.86 -14.31 -20.76
C PRO A 410 5.47 -12.94 -21.31
N LEU A 411 6.10 -11.88 -20.81
CA LEU A 411 5.68 -10.50 -21.05
C LEU A 411 5.56 -10.13 -22.53
N ASP A 412 6.46 -10.64 -23.39
CA ASP A 412 6.49 -10.40 -24.83
C ASP A 412 5.34 -11.08 -25.60
N THR A 413 4.63 -12.02 -24.96
CA THR A 413 3.45 -12.70 -25.53
C THR A 413 2.14 -12.07 -25.08
N LEU A 414 2.16 -11.21 -24.07
CA LEU A 414 0.96 -10.60 -23.49
C LEU A 414 0.47 -9.44 -24.36
N VAL A 415 -0.86 -9.24 -24.38
CA VAL A 415 -1.42 -8.00 -24.93
C VAL A 415 -1.00 -6.86 -24.02
N TYR A 416 -0.30 -5.88 -24.58
CA TYR A 416 0.17 -4.70 -23.87
C TYR A 416 -0.99 -3.97 -23.18
N GLY A 417 -0.76 -3.55 -21.93
CA GLY A 417 -1.75 -2.74 -21.23
C GLY A 417 -3.04 -3.49 -20.86
N LYS A 418 -3.03 -4.82 -20.82
CA LYS A 418 -4.18 -5.66 -20.43
C LYS A 418 -3.86 -6.47 -19.17
N SER A 419 -4.76 -6.44 -18.18
CA SER A 419 -4.56 -7.09 -16.88
C SER A 419 -4.36 -8.60 -17.01
N ILE A 420 -3.39 -9.17 -16.27
CA ILE A 420 -3.23 -10.62 -16.10
C ILE A 420 -3.97 -11.18 -14.87
N THR A 421 -4.76 -10.34 -14.20
CA THR A 421 -5.46 -10.68 -12.96
C THR A 421 -6.97 -10.41 -13.10
N ASP A 422 -7.58 -9.56 -12.26
CA ASP A 422 -9.00 -9.24 -12.41
C ASP A 422 -9.23 -8.35 -13.64
N LYS A 423 -10.46 -8.38 -14.15
CA LYS A 423 -10.87 -7.60 -15.33
C LYS A 423 -10.90 -6.11 -15.02
N CYS A 424 -10.26 -5.31 -15.86
CA CYS A 424 -10.24 -3.85 -15.73
C CYS A 424 -11.17 -3.18 -16.75
N ILE A 425 -11.65 -1.99 -16.42
CA ILE A 425 -12.25 -1.06 -17.38
C ILE A 425 -11.15 -0.59 -18.36
N GLY A 426 -11.47 -0.39 -19.63
CA GLY A 426 -10.54 0.15 -20.62
C GLY A 426 -10.30 1.67 -20.47
N TRP A 427 -9.30 2.21 -21.14
CA TRP A 427 -8.93 3.61 -20.99
C TRP A 427 -10.05 4.59 -21.36
N ASP A 428 -10.71 4.39 -22.50
CA ASP A 428 -11.73 5.32 -23.01
C ASP A 428 -12.91 5.46 -22.02
N ASP A 429 -13.39 4.33 -21.49
CA ASP A 429 -14.42 4.32 -20.45
C ASP A 429 -13.91 4.95 -19.15
N THR A 430 -12.64 4.73 -18.79
CA THR A 430 -12.04 5.29 -17.57
C THR A 430 -12.00 6.82 -17.63
N GLU A 431 -11.51 7.37 -18.74
CA GLU A 431 -11.47 8.82 -18.97
C GLU A 431 -12.87 9.43 -18.91
N GLN A 432 -13.83 8.83 -19.60
CA GLN A 432 -15.22 9.29 -19.58
C GLN A 432 -15.81 9.28 -18.16
N LEU A 433 -15.62 8.20 -17.40
CA LEU A 433 -16.12 8.08 -16.03
C LEU A 433 -15.52 9.13 -15.09
N LEU A 434 -14.24 9.47 -15.26
CA LEU A 434 -13.59 10.52 -14.45
C LEU A 434 -14.20 11.90 -14.72
N PHE A 435 -14.51 12.22 -15.98
CA PHE A 435 -15.23 13.47 -16.29
C PHE A 435 -16.67 13.46 -15.75
N GLU A 436 -17.40 12.36 -15.91
CA GLU A 436 -18.76 12.21 -15.36
C GLU A 436 -18.77 12.37 -13.82
N LEU A 437 -17.79 11.80 -13.12
CA LEU A 437 -17.63 11.95 -11.67
C LEU A 437 -17.32 13.39 -11.26
N ALA A 438 -16.45 14.08 -12.00
CA ALA A 438 -16.16 15.48 -11.75
C ALA A 438 -17.42 16.34 -11.87
N ASP A 439 -18.24 16.11 -12.91
CA ASP A 439 -19.52 16.80 -13.08
C ASP A 439 -20.50 16.50 -11.94
N CYS A 440 -20.51 15.27 -11.41
CA CYS A 440 -21.31 14.92 -10.24
C CYS A 440 -20.86 15.65 -8.97
N VAL A 441 -19.55 15.78 -8.73
CA VAL A 441 -19.01 16.54 -7.60
C VAL A 441 -19.32 18.03 -7.75
N LYS A 442 -19.23 18.59 -8.97
CA LYS A 442 -19.69 19.96 -9.24
C LYS A 442 -21.16 20.11 -8.90
N ALA A 443 -22.03 19.22 -9.38
CA ALA A 443 -23.46 19.29 -9.11
C ALA A 443 -23.76 19.32 -7.60
N ARG A 444 -23.07 18.48 -6.81
CA ARG A 444 -23.19 18.46 -5.33
C ARG A 444 -22.85 19.80 -4.68
N ARG A 445 -21.88 20.56 -5.21
CA ARG A 445 -21.46 21.87 -4.65
C ARG A 445 -22.50 22.97 -4.85
N TRP A 446 -23.36 22.82 -5.86
CA TRP A 446 -24.35 23.82 -6.26
C TRP A 446 -25.80 23.39 -6.05
N ALA A 447 -26.02 22.18 -5.52
CA ALA A 447 -27.30 21.66 -5.05
C ALA A 447 -27.56 22.16 -3.61
#